data_AF-A0A7S2C7D2-F1
#
_entry.id   AF-A0A7S2C7D2-F1
#
_cell.length_a   1.000
_cell.length_b   1.000
_cell.length_c   1.000
_cell.angle_alpha   90.00
_cell.angle_beta   90.00
_cell.angle_gamma   90.00
#
_symmetry.space_group_name_H-M   'P 1'
#
loop_
_entity.id
_entity.type
_entity.pdbx_description
1 polymer ?
#
loop_
_entity_poly.entity_id
_entity_poly.type
_entity_poly.pdbx_seq_one_letter_code
_entity_poly.pdbx_strand_id
1 'polypeptide(L)'
;RIRVPPQDLKPSISLSVRGIDSFDFGQWNQTDFVGLENSHPDASYTSAVLLLLYFTPELRAAVINEQYNMGLYASHRGLAIELGFLFHMLDQTRECAESQHRSCQATNFLRSFRRQPGALALGLFSSHNTSASGGDVVNMSLPLRAEAFHRFLLSQLDGELSCQGSL
;
A
#
# COMPACT_ATOMS: atom_id res chain seq x y z
N ARG A 1 29.20 8.14 16.78
CA ARG A 1 28.40 8.00 15.54
C ARG A 1 27.45 6.83 15.76
N ILE A 2 26.15 7.08 15.82
CA ILE A 2 25.14 6.01 15.89
C ILE A 2 25.20 5.27 14.55
N ARG A 3 25.48 3.95 14.58
CA ARG A 3 25.41 3.09 13.38
C ARG A 3 24.02 2.46 13.34
N VAL A 4 23.38 2.54 12.18
CA VAL A 4 22.10 1.88 11.93
C VAL A 4 22.36 0.37 11.79
N PRO A 5 21.60 -0.49 12.49
CA PRO A 5 21.69 -1.94 12.34
C PRO A 5 21.48 -2.39 10.88
N PRO A 6 22.13 -3.48 10.42
CA PRO A 6 22.01 -3.95 9.04
C PRO A 6 20.57 -4.26 8.60
N GLN A 7 19.73 -4.74 9.53
CA GLN A 7 18.32 -5.06 9.29
C GLN A 7 17.44 -3.83 9.01
N ASP A 8 17.88 -2.64 9.42
CA ASP A 8 17.16 -1.38 9.23
C ASP A 8 17.62 -0.65 7.95
N LEU A 9 18.60 -1.21 7.23
CA LEU A 9 19.03 -0.70 5.94
C LEU A 9 18.04 -1.13 4.86
N LYS A 10 17.79 -0.23 3.90
CA LYS A 10 16.94 -0.52 2.75
C LYS A 10 17.53 -1.68 1.93
N PRO A 11 16.83 -2.83 1.79
CA PRO A 11 17.29 -3.91 0.95
C PRO A 11 17.23 -3.50 -0.53
N SER A 12 18.23 -3.87 -1.30
CA SER A 12 18.26 -3.66 -2.76
C SER A 12 17.76 -4.91 -3.47
N ILE A 13 16.66 -4.79 -4.21
CA ILE A 13 16.17 -5.86 -5.08
C ILE A 13 16.95 -5.78 -6.40
N SER A 14 17.88 -6.71 -6.62
CA SER A 14 18.61 -6.81 -7.88
C SER A 14 17.82 -7.68 -8.86
N LEU A 15 17.38 -7.09 -9.97
CA LEU A 15 16.71 -7.82 -11.05
C LEU A 15 17.73 -8.67 -11.82
N SER A 16 17.49 -9.98 -11.92
CA SER A 16 18.28 -10.83 -12.82
C SER A 16 17.74 -10.73 -14.25
N VAL A 17 18.49 -11.28 -15.22
CA VAL A 17 18.05 -11.42 -16.62
C VAL A 17 16.73 -12.21 -16.75
N ARG A 18 16.36 -12.99 -15.73
CA ARG A 18 15.10 -13.73 -15.64
C ARG A 18 13.95 -12.97 -14.95
N GLY A 19 14.16 -11.71 -14.57
CA GLY A 19 13.13 -10.88 -13.92
C GLY A 19 13.03 -11.05 -12.40
N ILE A 20 11.96 -10.49 -11.82
CA ILE A 20 11.69 -10.47 -10.36
C ILE A 20 11.46 -11.88 -9.81
N ASP A 21 10.93 -12.82 -10.61
CA ASP A 21 10.60 -14.19 -10.18
C ASP A 21 11.80 -15.02 -9.70
N SER A 22 13.01 -14.53 -9.95
CA SER A 22 14.26 -15.13 -9.45
C SER A 22 14.73 -14.58 -8.10
N PHE A 23 14.06 -13.55 -7.57
CA PHE A 23 14.39 -12.95 -6.28
C PHE A 23 13.80 -13.79 -5.14
N ASP A 24 14.67 -14.22 -4.24
CA ASP A 24 14.27 -15.04 -3.09
C ASP A 24 13.92 -14.15 -1.89
N PHE A 25 12.62 -13.93 -1.66
CA PHE A 25 12.13 -13.15 -0.52
C PHE A 25 12.36 -13.87 0.81
N GLY A 26 12.52 -15.20 0.81
CA GLY A 26 12.74 -15.99 2.02
C GLY A 26 14.07 -15.70 2.71
N GLN A 27 15.06 -15.19 1.97
CA GLN A 27 16.33 -14.73 2.54
C GLN A 27 16.16 -13.50 3.44
N TRP A 28 15.16 -12.67 3.15
CA TRP A 28 14.91 -11.40 3.83
C TRP A 28 13.77 -11.47 4.84
N ASN A 29 12.89 -12.46 4.70
CA ASN A 29 11.77 -12.69 5.59
C ASN A 29 11.65 -14.17 5.97
N GLN A 30 12.19 -14.50 7.14
CA GLN A 30 12.14 -15.86 7.72
C GLN A 30 10.90 -16.06 8.62
N THR A 31 10.01 -15.08 8.69
CA THR A 31 8.80 -15.13 9.54
C THR A 31 7.59 -15.60 8.75
N ASP A 32 6.54 -16.02 9.45
CA ASP A 32 5.24 -16.38 8.86
C ASP A 32 4.35 -15.17 8.53
N PHE A 33 4.91 -13.97 8.56
CA PHE A 33 4.22 -12.77 8.11
C PHE A 33 4.53 -12.49 6.65
N VAL A 34 3.55 -11.97 5.91
CA VAL A 34 3.72 -11.58 4.51
C VAL A 34 4.25 -10.15 4.40
N GLY A 35 5.18 -9.93 3.47
CA GLY A 35 5.73 -8.61 3.17
C GLY A 35 5.05 -7.90 2.00
N LEU A 36 5.27 -6.60 1.86
CA LEU A 36 4.89 -5.85 0.66
C LEU A 36 6.12 -5.44 -0.14
N GLU A 37 6.06 -5.66 -1.44
CA GLU A 37 7.12 -5.25 -2.36
C GLU A 37 7.12 -3.73 -2.57
N ASN A 38 8.32 -3.15 -2.59
CA ASN A 38 8.51 -1.73 -2.81
C ASN A 38 8.75 -1.41 -4.30
N SER A 39 7.80 -1.79 -5.16
CA SER A 39 7.91 -1.60 -6.62
C SER A 39 7.62 -0.18 -7.10
N HIS A 40 7.12 0.71 -6.22
CA HIS A 40 6.70 2.07 -6.54
C HIS A 40 7.40 3.08 -5.62
N PRO A 41 8.55 3.64 -6.02
CA PRO A 41 9.38 4.50 -5.16
C PRO A 41 8.61 5.69 -4.56
N ASP A 42 7.73 6.32 -5.35
CA ASP A 42 6.99 7.53 -4.96
C ASP A 42 5.91 7.31 -3.90
N ALA A 43 5.48 6.07 -3.71
CA ALA A 43 4.43 5.68 -2.77
C ALA A 43 4.89 4.55 -1.83
N SER A 44 6.18 4.26 -1.80
CA SER A 44 6.82 3.22 -0.98
C SER A 44 6.44 3.27 0.50
N TYR A 45 6.29 4.49 1.02
CA TYR A 45 5.94 4.80 2.41
C TYR A 45 4.56 4.28 2.83
N THR A 46 3.66 4.06 1.86
CA THR A 46 2.30 3.57 2.13
C THR A 46 2.30 2.15 2.68
N SER A 47 3.30 1.33 2.31
CA SER A 47 3.38 -0.10 2.67
C SER A 47 3.29 -0.34 4.18
N ALA A 48 3.93 0.51 4.99
CA ALA A 48 3.90 0.40 6.45
C ALA A 48 2.49 0.63 7.01
N VAL A 49 1.77 1.62 6.47
CA VAL A 49 0.38 1.91 6.86
C VAL A 49 -0.56 0.81 6.36
N LEU A 50 -0.36 0.29 5.15
CA LEU A 50 -1.16 -0.82 4.63
C LEU A 50 -1.03 -2.08 5.48
N LEU A 51 0.19 -2.44 5.89
CA LEU A 51 0.42 -3.57 6.80
C LEU A 51 -0.18 -3.30 8.19
N LEU A 52 -0.05 -2.08 8.73
CA LEU A 52 -0.69 -1.70 10.00
C LEU A 52 -2.21 -1.96 9.97
N LEU A 53 -2.87 -1.54 8.89
CA LEU A 53 -4.30 -1.75 8.72
C LEU A 53 -4.65 -3.25 8.51
N TYR A 54 -3.84 -3.97 7.73
CA TYR A 54 -4.00 -5.42 7.53
C TYR A 54 -3.92 -6.21 8.85
N PHE A 55 -3.05 -5.81 9.76
CA PHE A 55 -2.91 -6.46 11.08
C PHE A 55 -3.97 -6.03 12.09
N THR A 56 -4.93 -5.19 11.72
CA THR A 56 -6.13 -4.90 12.51
C THR A 56 -7.27 -5.83 12.07
N PRO A 57 -7.60 -6.90 12.84
CA PRO A 57 -8.45 -7.98 12.35
C PRO A 57 -9.85 -7.55 11.92
N GLU A 58 -10.47 -6.64 12.67
CA GLU A 58 -11.83 -6.15 12.43
C GLU A 58 -11.89 -5.33 11.14
N LEU A 59 -10.92 -4.44 10.95
CA LEU A 59 -10.78 -3.65 9.73
C LEU A 59 -10.49 -4.54 8.53
N ARG A 60 -9.58 -5.51 8.68
CA ARG A 60 -9.24 -6.46 7.62
C ARG A 60 -10.48 -7.21 7.15
N ALA A 61 -11.26 -7.76 8.08
CA ALA A 61 -12.50 -8.49 7.76
C ALA A 61 -13.51 -7.59 7.04
N ALA A 62 -13.74 -6.37 7.54
CA ALA A 62 -14.65 -5.41 6.91
C ALA A 62 -14.23 -5.07 5.48
N VAL A 63 -12.95 -4.73 5.27
CA VAL A 63 -12.42 -4.33 3.97
C VAL A 63 -12.39 -5.49 2.97
N ILE A 64 -12.15 -6.73 3.40
CA ILE A 64 -12.22 -7.91 2.52
C ILE A 64 -13.67 -8.12 2.01
N ASN A 65 -14.69 -7.87 2.84
CA ASN A 65 -16.09 -8.01 2.41
C ASN A 65 -16.47 -7.02 1.28
N GLU A 66 -15.80 -5.86 1.20
CA GLU A 66 -16.05 -4.87 0.15
C GLU A 66 -15.73 -5.37 -1.25
N GLN A 67 -14.94 -6.42 -1.40
CA GLN A 67 -14.69 -7.05 -2.70
C GLN A 67 -15.96 -7.50 -3.42
N TYR A 68 -17.07 -7.70 -2.69
CA TYR A 68 -18.36 -8.13 -3.24
C TYR A 68 -19.36 -6.96 -3.38
N ASN A 69 -18.96 -5.74 -3.04
CA ASN A 69 -19.84 -4.58 -3.03
C ASN A 69 -20.05 -3.98 -4.43
N MET A 70 -21.11 -4.42 -5.10
CA MET A 70 -21.49 -3.95 -6.45
C MET A 70 -21.69 -2.43 -6.55
N GLY A 71 -22.11 -1.75 -5.48
CA GLY A 71 -22.30 -0.31 -5.47
C GLY A 71 -20.97 0.44 -5.60
N LEU A 72 -19.94 -0.03 -4.89
CA LEU A 72 -18.60 0.55 -4.98
C LEU A 72 -17.95 0.29 -6.36
N TYR A 73 -18.19 -0.87 -6.98
CA TYR A 73 -17.70 -1.16 -8.34
C TYR A 73 -18.21 -0.16 -9.37
N ALA A 74 -19.49 0.20 -9.29
CA ALA A 74 -20.11 1.15 -10.21
C ALA A 74 -19.49 2.56 -10.13
N SER A 75 -18.92 2.93 -8.96
CA SER A 75 -18.24 4.22 -8.77
C SER A 75 -16.84 4.28 -9.40
N HIS A 76 -16.24 3.13 -9.75
CA HIS A 76 -14.87 2.97 -10.28
C HIS A 76 -13.75 3.66 -9.47
N ARG A 77 -14.02 4.05 -8.22
CA ARG A 77 -13.13 4.85 -7.37
C ARG A 77 -12.97 4.32 -5.94
N GLY A 78 -13.59 3.21 -5.58
CA GLY A 78 -13.50 2.69 -4.21
C GLY A 78 -12.09 2.21 -3.87
N LEU A 79 -11.47 2.82 -2.86
CA LEU A 79 -10.21 2.31 -2.31
C LEU A 79 -10.42 1.05 -1.48
N ALA A 80 -11.61 0.87 -0.87
CA ALA A 80 -11.93 -0.27 -0.04
C ALA A 80 -11.94 -1.57 -0.85
N ILE A 81 -12.46 -1.58 -2.08
CA ILE A 81 -12.43 -2.77 -2.96
C ILE A 81 -10.98 -3.18 -3.23
N GLU A 82 -10.14 -2.24 -3.65
CA GLU A 82 -8.74 -2.51 -4.04
C GLU A 82 -7.90 -2.91 -2.83
N LEU A 83 -8.18 -2.31 -1.67
CA LEU A 83 -7.57 -2.69 -0.41
C LEU A 83 -8.04 -4.08 0.03
N GLY A 84 -9.31 -4.41 -0.20
CA GLY A 84 -9.89 -5.74 0.01
C GLY A 84 -9.14 -6.78 -0.81
N PHE A 85 -8.97 -6.57 -2.12
CA PHE A 85 -8.20 -7.47 -2.98
C PHE A 85 -6.76 -7.65 -2.50
N LEU A 86 -6.11 -6.56 -2.08
CA LEU A 86 -4.77 -6.63 -1.51
C LEU A 86 -4.75 -7.48 -0.21
N PHE A 87 -5.69 -7.26 0.70
CA PHE A 87 -5.74 -8.00 1.96
C PHE A 87 -6.03 -9.48 1.78
N HIS A 88 -6.90 -9.83 0.83
CA HIS A 88 -7.11 -11.23 0.46
C HIS A 88 -5.86 -11.87 -0.15
N MET A 89 -5.14 -11.14 -1.01
CA MET A 89 -3.86 -11.61 -1.55
C MET A 89 -2.82 -11.84 -0.44
N LEU A 90 -2.78 -10.97 0.58
CA LEU A 90 -1.93 -11.11 1.75
C LEU A 90 -2.29 -12.35 2.57
N ASP A 91 -3.58 -12.62 2.80
CA ASP A 91 -4.04 -13.84 3.49
C ASP A 91 -3.65 -15.10 2.71
N GLN A 92 -3.93 -15.15 1.40
CA GLN A 92 -3.55 -16.28 0.55
C GLN A 92 -2.04 -16.51 0.50
N THR A 93 -1.25 -15.44 0.42
CA THR A 93 0.21 -15.53 0.38
C THR A 93 0.77 -15.99 1.72
N ARG A 94 0.19 -15.52 2.83
CA ARG A 94 0.56 -15.95 4.17
C ARG A 94 0.29 -17.44 4.38
N GLU A 95 -0.83 -17.95 3.88
CA GLU A 95 -1.27 -19.34 4.09
C GLU A 95 -0.64 -20.33 3.11
N CYS A 96 -0.50 -19.95 1.85
CA CYS A 96 -0.21 -20.90 0.76
C CYS A 96 1.12 -20.69 0.06
N ALA A 97 1.77 -19.52 0.20
CA ALA A 97 3.00 -19.26 -0.54
C ALA A 97 4.23 -19.87 0.15
N GLU A 98 5.12 -20.42 -0.68
CA GLU A 98 6.47 -20.78 -0.26
C GLU A 98 7.19 -19.55 0.30
N SER A 99 8.15 -19.77 1.21
CA SER A 99 8.92 -18.68 1.82
C SER A 99 9.60 -17.78 0.78
N GLN A 100 10.03 -18.36 -0.34
CA GLN A 100 10.62 -17.63 -1.47
C GLN A 100 9.67 -16.58 -2.06
N HIS A 101 8.36 -16.78 -1.96
CA HIS A 101 7.32 -15.96 -2.57
C HIS A 101 6.41 -15.28 -1.53
N ARG A 102 6.86 -15.17 -0.27
CA ARG A 102 6.09 -14.61 0.86
C ARG A 102 6.04 -13.06 0.83
N SER A 103 5.68 -12.49 -0.32
CA SER A 103 5.48 -11.06 -0.51
C SER A 103 4.38 -10.77 -1.54
N CYS A 104 3.71 -9.62 -1.42
CA CYS A 104 2.68 -9.17 -2.36
C CYS A 104 3.00 -7.79 -2.94
N GLN A 105 2.47 -7.52 -4.13
CA GLN A 105 2.53 -6.19 -4.72
C GLN A 105 1.21 -5.42 -4.53
N ALA A 106 1.29 -4.20 -4.02
CA ALA A 106 0.13 -3.31 -3.87
C ALA A 106 -0.20 -2.49 -5.14
N THR A 107 0.21 -2.95 -6.34
CA THR A 107 0.18 -2.13 -7.56
C THR A 107 -1.22 -1.64 -7.95
N ASN A 108 -2.24 -2.49 -7.85
CA ASN A 108 -3.62 -2.13 -8.17
C ASN A 108 -4.18 -1.09 -7.20
N PHE A 109 -4.00 -1.31 -5.89
CA PHE A 109 -4.32 -0.32 -4.87
C PHE A 109 -3.62 1.02 -5.14
N LEU A 110 -2.32 1.01 -5.42
CA LEU A 110 -1.55 2.24 -5.67
C LEU A 110 -2.01 2.97 -6.94
N ARG A 111 -2.41 2.25 -7.99
CA ARG A 111 -3.01 2.84 -9.19
C ARG A 111 -4.34 3.52 -8.88
N SER A 112 -5.19 2.88 -8.08
CA SER A 112 -6.48 3.45 -7.66
C SER A 112 -6.32 4.61 -6.69
N PHE A 113 -5.36 4.55 -5.77
CA PHE A 113 -4.97 5.63 -4.87
C PHE A 113 -4.50 6.88 -5.63
N ARG A 114 -3.71 6.72 -6.69
CA ARG A 114 -3.27 7.85 -7.55
C ARG A 114 -4.40 8.58 -8.28
N ARG A 115 -5.53 7.91 -8.48
CA ARG A 115 -6.71 8.52 -9.12
C ARG A 115 -7.57 9.33 -8.15
N GLN A 116 -7.27 9.30 -6.85
CA GLN A 116 -8.05 10.02 -5.85
C GLN A 116 -7.74 11.52 -5.86
N PRO A 117 -8.72 12.39 -6.13
CA PRO A 117 -8.51 13.84 -6.14
C PRO A 117 -8.01 14.35 -4.79
N GLY A 118 -8.53 13.82 -3.69
CA GLY A 118 -8.10 14.20 -2.33
C GLY A 118 -6.64 13.83 -2.04
N ALA A 119 -6.16 12.69 -2.55
CA ALA A 119 -4.76 12.28 -2.37
C ALA A 119 -3.78 13.19 -3.12
N LEU A 120 -4.16 13.63 -4.33
CA LEU A 120 -3.39 14.60 -5.11
C LEU A 120 -3.34 15.96 -4.43
N ALA A 121 -4.50 16.45 -3.95
CA ALA A 121 -4.60 17.73 -3.24
C ALA A 121 -3.77 17.77 -1.95
N LEU A 122 -3.65 16.64 -1.25
CA LEU A 122 -2.84 16.49 -0.03
C LEU A 122 -1.34 16.32 -0.30
N GLY A 123 -0.90 16.22 -1.56
CA GLY A 123 0.52 16.05 -1.89
C GLY A 123 1.09 14.70 -1.43
N LEU A 124 0.28 13.64 -1.46
CA LEU A 124 0.68 12.32 -0.96
C LEU A 124 1.65 11.57 -1.89
N PHE A 125 1.97 12.12 -3.06
CA PHE A 125 2.91 11.50 -3.99
C PHE A 125 4.20 12.31 -4.06
N SER A 126 5.35 11.65 -4.15
CA SER A 126 6.61 12.34 -4.42
C SER A 126 6.55 13.04 -5.78
N SER A 127 6.80 14.34 -5.83
CA SER A 127 7.00 15.06 -7.09
C SER A 127 8.43 14.83 -7.55
N HIS A 128 8.67 13.92 -8.50
CA HIS A 128 10.01 13.75 -9.06
C HIS A 128 10.34 14.82 -10.12
N ASN A 129 9.35 15.52 -10.70
CA ASN A 129 9.55 16.38 -11.88
C ASN A 129 8.72 17.68 -11.89
N THR A 130 8.85 18.53 -10.86
CA THR A 130 8.36 19.92 -10.94
C THR A 130 9.51 20.91 -10.77
N SER A 131 10.43 20.92 -11.74
CA SER A 131 11.38 22.01 -11.96
C SER A 131 10.95 22.94 -13.11
N ALA A 132 9.71 22.84 -13.60
CA ALA A 132 9.24 23.58 -14.78
C ALA A 132 8.09 24.58 -14.53
N SER A 133 7.61 24.72 -13.30
CA SER A 133 6.64 25.77 -12.94
C SER A 133 6.95 26.25 -11.52
N GLY A 134 7.37 27.52 -11.40
CA GLY A 134 7.91 28.15 -10.19
C GLY A 134 6.89 28.38 -9.07
N GLY A 135 6.19 27.33 -8.64
CA GLY A 135 5.52 27.28 -7.34
C GLY A 135 6.36 26.42 -6.41
N ASP A 136 6.74 26.96 -5.25
CA ASP A 136 7.37 26.20 -4.16
C ASP A 136 6.41 25.10 -3.70
N VAL A 137 6.50 23.91 -4.31
CA VAL A 137 5.84 22.73 -3.81
C VAL A 137 6.56 22.35 -2.52
N VAL A 138 5.98 22.74 -1.38
CA VAL A 138 6.45 22.32 -0.06
C VAL A 138 6.46 20.81 -0.03
N ASN A 139 7.64 20.21 -0.17
CA ASN A 139 7.81 18.77 -0.06
C ASN A 139 7.48 18.35 1.38
N MET A 140 6.32 17.74 1.59
CA MET A 140 5.91 17.19 2.87
C MET A 140 6.93 16.13 3.32
N SER A 141 7.37 16.23 4.59
CA SER A 141 8.30 15.26 5.18
C SER A 141 7.67 13.86 5.17
N LEU A 142 8.51 12.82 5.06
CA LEU A 142 8.04 11.43 4.98
C LEU A 142 7.10 11.03 6.14
N PRO A 143 7.39 11.38 7.42
CA PRO A 143 6.49 11.05 8.52
C PRO A 143 5.13 11.77 8.42
N LEU A 144 5.14 13.04 8.04
CA LEU A 144 3.91 13.81 7.88
C LEU A 144 3.07 13.26 6.72
N ARG A 145 3.73 12.82 5.64
CA ARG A 145 3.07 12.17 4.51
C ARG A 145 2.47 10.82 4.88
N ALA A 146 3.18 10.01 5.65
CA ALA A 146 2.68 8.74 6.13
C ALA A 146 1.45 8.92 7.02
N GLU A 147 1.45 9.90 7.93
CA GLU A 147 0.30 10.11 8.80
C GLU A 147 -0.86 10.81 8.08
N ALA A 148 -0.59 11.74 7.15
CA ALA A 148 -1.62 12.30 6.27
C ALA A 148 -2.27 11.22 5.39
N PHE A 149 -1.49 10.29 4.86
CA PHE A 149 -2.00 9.12 4.14
C PHE A 149 -2.85 8.22 5.03
N HIS A 150 -2.42 7.95 6.26
CA HIS A 150 -3.19 7.16 7.21
C HIS A 150 -4.55 7.79 7.49
N ARG A 151 -4.61 9.10 7.82
CA ARG A 151 -5.88 9.80 8.02
C ARG A 151 -6.76 9.82 6.78
N PHE A 152 -6.16 10.11 5.63
CA PHE A 152 -6.87 10.14 4.35
C PHE A 152 -7.52 8.78 4.07
N LEU A 153 -6.74 7.70 4.18
CA LEU A 153 -7.23 6.35 3.90
C LEU A 153 -8.35 5.96 4.85
N LEU A 154 -8.20 6.18 6.15
CA LEU A 154 -9.27 5.91 7.12
C LEU A 154 -10.55 6.70 6.81
N SER A 155 -10.44 7.98 6.45
CA SER A 155 -11.60 8.79 6.08
C SER A 155 -12.30 8.30 4.81
N GLN A 156 -11.55 7.82 3.81
CA GLN A 156 -12.13 7.22 2.62
C GLN A 156 -12.84 5.90 2.95
N LEU A 157 -12.20 5.03 3.75
CA LEU A 157 -12.79 3.77 4.17
C LEU A 157 -14.06 3.98 4.99
N ASP A 158 -14.07 4.92 5.92
CA ASP A 158 -15.26 5.26 6.72
C ASP A 158 -16.44 5.67 5.84
N GLY A 159 -16.22 6.52 4.84
CA GLY A 159 -17.24 6.92 3.88
C GLY A 159 -17.73 5.75 3.01
N GLU A 160 -16.82 4.94 2.48
CA GLU A 160 -17.14 3.80 1.62
C GLU A 160 -17.88 2.68 2.37
N LEU A 161 -17.50 2.41 3.62
CA LEU A 161 -18.11 1.38 4.47
C LEU A 161 -19.46 1.85 5.06
N SER A 162 -19.61 3.13 5.39
CA SER A 162 -20.85 3.67 5.97
C SER A 162 -22.00 3.77 4.97
N CYS A 163 -21.72 3.90 3.67
CA CYS A 163 -22.74 3.97 2.63
C CYS A 163 -23.56 2.68 2.45
N GLN A 164 -23.27 1.61 3.20
CA GLN A 164 -23.94 0.31 3.13
C GLN A 164 -25.33 0.28 3.79
N GLY A 165 -25.67 1.28 4.61
CA GLY A 165 -26.93 1.30 5.37
C GLY A 165 -28.14 1.93 4.67
N SER A 166 -28.06 2.26 3.38
CA SER A 166 -29.17 2.89 2.63
C SER A 166 -29.46 2.18 1.31
N LEU A 167 -29.85 0.91 1.39
CA LEU A 167 -30.57 0.20 0.33
C LEU A 167 -31.68 -0.66 0.95
#